data_AF-A0A8T5T0Y6-F1
#
_entry.id   AF-A0A8T5T0Y6-F1
#
_cell.length_a   1.000
_cell.length_b   1.000
_cell.length_c   1.000
_cell.angle_alpha   90.00
_cell.angle_beta   90.00
_cell.angle_gamma   90.00
#
_symmetry.space_group_name_H-M   'P 1'
#
loop_
_entity.id
_entity.type
_entity.pdbx_description
1 polymer ?
#
loop_
_entity_poly.entity_id
_entity_poly.type
_entity_poly.pdbx_seq_one_letter_code
_entity_poly.pdbx_strand_id
1 'polypeptide(L)'
;MSTRKILNEVLDLMDDIKRIVSNTNWRDYSEVRVKILVNNKMDELKHVLGELPESDIFNSEEASTFFEKILDKITRILSNLPQDKMPLQFYELELWRLRYASMYALQYGQGGALQVAGAAHALANVLIGIETMDVQELIVDWEHPEFDKRRKLILNYLSSAYLFFFSLSTSLNTIYKHDLEHWVSEGFKASTQYIHYMDVFWDVPKNIAHYKKTHRNVADPNYSPYYSTFAAVDYIITFLLDLQKFFFNDSIKIDNFKDLVDITEPEAFFESIEDLLAKAENYIADFKKHAKEGYFDLNEDPLNDSDIKETIYELQVTKVWIKGLITLYRAVIKDVTTELHILENTVIPELFQYIDKYNKLFTEPNFIESQIADGINSTIIEILLFAGAATIKSKKRNHIEKIDNDYHMFFTEDGIKRYPILNGLYTTLKVTLDIADEDYSKLQEYGYRLIKLSELTLYEPRNSFAYALLGNMLLLIEGEMSKEKFLQETKAKFEELLPLFSASIISELEIYISNLDLIMKGELASFNMGRLQSPKHYDPYSIFIPEISKIAEERNIGELVYIPFNLQSDYLADTDFQLAEAFDDTSSETTDAIVEQSDSTSNP
;
A
#
# COMPACT_ATOMS: atom_id res chain seq x y z
N MET A 1 -5.17 29.22 -18.17
CA MET A 1 -6.16 28.65 -19.11
C MET A 1 -7.22 27.93 -18.27
N SER A 2 -8.50 27.81 -18.66
CA SER A 2 -9.44 27.04 -17.82
C SER A 2 -9.11 25.54 -17.90
N THR A 3 -9.21 24.83 -16.78
CA THR A 3 -8.91 23.38 -16.66
C THR A 3 -9.57 22.58 -17.78
N ARG A 4 -10.88 22.81 -18.01
CA ARG A 4 -11.64 22.17 -19.09
C ARG A 4 -11.06 22.38 -20.49
N LYS A 5 -10.45 23.54 -20.77
CA LYS A 5 -9.81 23.81 -22.07
C LYS A 5 -8.52 23.00 -22.22
N ILE A 6 -7.73 22.88 -21.14
CA ILE A 6 -6.51 22.05 -21.14
C ILE A 6 -6.86 20.57 -21.29
N LEU A 7 -7.88 20.08 -20.57
CA LEU A 7 -8.35 18.69 -20.68
C LEU A 7 -8.80 18.35 -22.11
N ASN A 8 -9.54 19.25 -22.78
CA ASN A 8 -9.92 19.04 -24.19
C ASN A 8 -8.70 19.04 -25.12
N GLU A 9 -7.74 19.93 -24.91
CA GLU A 9 -6.51 19.98 -25.71
C GLU A 9 -5.68 18.69 -25.58
N VAL A 10 -5.61 18.10 -24.38
CA VAL A 10 -5.01 16.78 -24.16
C VAL A 10 -5.73 15.70 -24.98
N LEU A 11 -7.06 15.66 -24.93
CA LEU A 11 -7.85 14.66 -25.67
C LEU A 11 -7.72 14.81 -27.20
N ASP A 12 -7.64 16.06 -27.69
CA ASP A 12 -7.46 16.39 -29.10
C ASP A 12 -6.06 15.98 -29.58
N LEU A 13 -5.01 16.26 -28.79
CA LEU A 13 -3.64 15.81 -29.08
C LEU A 13 -3.53 14.28 -29.12
N MET A 14 -4.22 13.58 -28.23
CA MET A 14 -4.29 12.12 -28.27
C MET A 14 -5.01 11.60 -29.51
N ASP A 15 -6.08 12.26 -29.98
CA ASP A 15 -6.73 11.90 -31.25
C ASP A 15 -5.83 12.16 -32.45
N ASP A 16 -5.03 13.22 -32.42
CA ASP A 16 -4.02 13.50 -33.43
C ASP A 16 -2.97 12.39 -33.50
N ILE A 17 -2.42 11.99 -32.35
CA ILE A 17 -1.46 10.87 -32.26
C ILE A 17 -2.12 9.59 -32.78
N LYS A 18 -3.33 9.27 -32.30
CA LYS A 18 -4.11 8.10 -32.74
C LYS A 18 -4.29 8.08 -34.26
N ARG A 19 -4.64 9.22 -34.86
CA ARG A 19 -4.82 9.36 -36.31
C ARG A 19 -3.52 9.14 -37.07
N ILE A 20 -2.38 9.60 -36.53
CA ILE A 20 -1.06 9.35 -37.14
C ILE A 20 -0.73 7.85 -37.12
N VAL A 21 -0.91 7.18 -35.98
CA VAL A 21 -0.53 5.76 -35.82
C VAL A 21 -1.51 4.80 -36.51
N SER A 22 -2.82 5.13 -36.52
CA SER A 22 -3.88 4.29 -37.11
C SER A 22 -3.98 4.44 -38.63
N ASN A 23 -3.27 5.39 -39.24
CA ASN A 23 -3.25 5.53 -40.69
C ASN A 23 -2.34 4.43 -41.28
N THR A 24 -2.93 3.24 -41.42
CA THR A 24 -2.31 1.94 -41.73
C THR A 24 -1.55 1.86 -43.06
N ASN A 25 -1.40 2.94 -43.83
CA ASN A 25 -0.49 2.99 -44.97
C ASN A 25 0.91 3.47 -44.57
N TRP A 26 1.60 2.63 -43.78
CA TRP A 26 3.06 2.68 -43.60
C TRP A 26 3.84 2.56 -44.94
N ARG A 27 3.13 2.26 -46.04
CA ARG A 27 3.65 2.26 -47.41
C ARG A 27 3.82 3.66 -48.01
N ASP A 28 3.02 4.66 -47.59
CA ASP A 28 2.99 6.00 -48.22
C ASP A 28 3.81 7.06 -47.43
N TYR A 29 4.13 6.77 -46.18
CA TYR A 29 5.00 7.60 -45.33
C TYR A 29 6.26 6.81 -44.99
N SER A 30 7.45 7.42 -45.09
CA SER A 30 8.65 6.80 -44.53
C SER A 30 8.50 6.69 -43.02
N GLU A 31 8.99 5.59 -42.43
CA GLU A 31 9.04 5.35 -40.98
C GLU A 31 9.61 6.56 -40.21
N VAL A 32 10.63 7.19 -40.78
CA VAL A 32 11.24 8.44 -40.27
C VAL A 32 10.22 9.57 -40.17
N ARG A 33 9.34 9.73 -41.16
CA ARG A 33 8.32 10.79 -41.16
C ARG A 33 7.23 10.54 -40.12
N VAL A 34 6.80 9.29 -39.95
CA VAL A 34 5.85 8.91 -38.88
C VAL A 34 6.47 9.20 -37.51
N LYS A 35 7.73 8.78 -37.31
CA LYS A 35 8.48 9.04 -36.08
C LYS A 35 8.58 10.52 -35.73
N ILE A 36 8.88 11.38 -36.71
CA ILE A 36 8.92 12.84 -36.50
C ILE A 36 7.53 13.38 -36.11
N LEU A 37 6.47 12.97 -36.80
CA LEU A 37 5.12 13.47 -36.54
C LEU A 37 4.61 13.05 -35.15
N VAL A 38 4.81 11.79 -34.77
CA VAL A 38 4.45 11.31 -33.42
C VAL A 38 5.29 12.03 -32.36
N ASN A 39 6.59 12.18 -32.55
CA ASN A 39 7.45 12.91 -31.61
C ASN A 39 6.97 14.33 -31.37
N ASN A 40 6.70 15.08 -32.45
CA ASN A 40 6.21 16.45 -32.32
C ASN A 40 4.91 16.51 -31.49
N LYS A 41 3.98 15.59 -31.76
CA LYS A 41 2.70 15.53 -31.02
C LYS A 41 2.86 15.06 -29.58
N MET A 42 3.79 14.15 -29.31
CA MET A 42 4.12 13.75 -27.94
C MET A 42 4.80 14.88 -27.16
N ASP A 43 5.64 15.69 -27.80
CA ASP A 43 6.29 16.84 -27.16
C ASP A 43 5.28 17.97 -26.91
N GLU A 44 4.34 18.22 -27.84
CA GLU A 44 3.18 19.09 -27.61
C GLU A 44 2.35 18.60 -26.40
N LEU A 45 2.06 17.29 -26.35
CA LEU A 45 1.33 16.69 -25.24
C LEU A 45 2.09 16.83 -23.91
N LYS A 46 3.40 16.56 -23.87
CA LYS A 46 4.25 16.79 -22.69
C LYS A 46 4.15 18.22 -22.19
N HIS A 47 4.21 19.18 -23.10
CA HIS A 47 4.15 20.60 -22.77
C HIS A 47 2.81 20.96 -22.13
N VAL A 48 1.70 20.54 -22.74
CA VAL A 48 0.34 20.78 -22.22
C VAL A 48 0.14 20.11 -20.86
N LEU A 49 0.63 18.89 -20.68
CA LEU A 49 0.56 18.17 -19.41
C LEU A 49 1.38 18.86 -18.30
N GLY A 50 2.51 19.47 -18.63
CA GLY A 50 3.31 20.26 -17.69
C GLY A 50 2.66 21.57 -17.26
N GLU A 51 1.60 22.02 -17.95
CA GLU A 51 0.85 23.24 -17.61
C GLU A 51 -0.42 22.98 -16.77
N LEU A 52 -0.75 21.71 -16.49
CA LEU A 52 -1.89 21.35 -15.67
C LEU A 52 -1.62 21.68 -14.19
N PRO A 53 -2.44 22.54 -13.54
CA PRO A 53 -2.37 22.70 -12.10
C PRO A 53 -2.80 21.40 -11.43
N GLU A 54 -1.93 20.80 -10.63
CA GLU A 54 -2.22 19.57 -9.88
C GLU A 54 -3.52 19.72 -9.05
N SER A 55 -3.80 20.89 -8.49
CA SER A 55 -4.99 21.15 -7.65
C SER A 55 -6.36 20.98 -8.34
N ASP A 56 -6.44 21.13 -9.66
CA ASP A 56 -7.73 21.32 -10.35
C ASP A 56 -8.36 20.02 -10.90
N ILE A 57 -7.59 18.93 -10.97
CA ILE A 57 -8.03 17.66 -11.58
C ILE A 57 -8.72 16.76 -10.54
N PHE A 58 -8.42 16.90 -9.25
CA PHE A 58 -8.52 15.75 -8.35
C PHE A 58 -9.86 15.50 -7.65
N ASN A 59 -10.90 16.32 -7.83
CA ASN A 59 -12.09 16.25 -6.97
C ASN A 59 -13.47 16.32 -7.67
N SER A 60 -13.61 15.98 -8.97
CA SER A 60 -14.92 16.01 -9.65
C SER A 60 -15.24 14.76 -10.47
N GLU A 61 -16.54 14.46 -10.67
CA GLU A 61 -17.02 13.39 -11.56
C GLU A 61 -16.55 13.59 -13.02
N GLU A 62 -16.40 14.84 -13.45
CA GLU A 62 -15.83 15.19 -14.76
C GLU A 62 -14.37 14.69 -14.90
N ALA A 63 -13.61 14.64 -13.81
CA ALA A 63 -12.24 14.15 -13.81
C ALA A 63 -12.16 12.63 -13.94
N SER A 64 -13.03 11.88 -13.26
CA SER A 64 -13.15 10.41 -13.43
C SER A 64 -13.37 10.04 -14.91
N THR A 65 -14.34 10.70 -15.55
CA THR A 65 -14.64 10.51 -16.99
C THR A 65 -13.45 10.88 -17.88
N PHE A 66 -12.65 11.87 -17.47
CA PHE A 66 -11.45 12.27 -18.20
C PHE A 66 -10.34 11.22 -18.13
N PHE A 67 -10.07 10.65 -16.94
CA PHE A 67 -9.10 9.58 -16.76
C PHE A 67 -9.43 8.36 -17.62
N GLU A 68 -10.69 7.90 -17.60
CA GLU A 68 -11.15 6.78 -18.43
C GLU A 68 -10.93 7.04 -19.92
N LYS A 69 -11.29 8.24 -20.41
CA LYS A 69 -11.10 8.61 -21.82
C LYS A 69 -9.63 8.66 -22.22
N ILE A 70 -8.77 9.18 -21.34
CA ILE A 70 -7.31 9.17 -21.57
C ILE A 70 -6.80 7.75 -21.68
N LEU A 71 -7.19 6.88 -20.76
CA LEU A 71 -6.68 5.50 -20.71
C LEU A 71 -7.15 4.69 -21.92
N ASP A 72 -8.41 4.84 -22.36
CA ASP A 72 -8.90 4.25 -23.63
C ASP A 72 -8.10 4.77 -24.84
N LYS A 73 -7.83 6.08 -24.90
CA LYS A 73 -7.07 6.68 -26.00
C LYS A 73 -5.62 6.18 -26.04
N ILE A 74 -4.94 6.16 -24.90
CA ILE A 74 -3.56 5.65 -24.79
C ILE A 74 -3.52 4.19 -25.22
N THR A 75 -4.42 3.34 -24.70
CA THR A 75 -4.50 1.91 -25.05
C THR A 75 -4.67 1.71 -26.57
N ARG A 76 -5.56 2.49 -27.20
CA ARG A 76 -5.78 2.43 -28.66
C ARG A 76 -4.58 2.93 -29.47
N ILE A 77 -3.84 3.93 -28.98
CA ILE A 77 -2.61 4.39 -29.62
C ILE A 77 -1.57 3.27 -29.58
N LEU A 78 -1.35 2.68 -28.40
CA LEU A 78 -0.36 1.62 -28.18
C LEU A 78 -0.64 0.37 -29.03
N SER A 79 -1.91 -0.02 -29.15
CA SER A 79 -2.31 -1.16 -30.01
C SER A 79 -1.95 -0.97 -31.49
N ASN A 80 -1.73 0.29 -31.94
CA ASN A 80 -1.39 0.62 -33.32
C ASN A 80 0.05 1.12 -33.49
N LEU A 81 0.80 1.29 -32.40
CA LEU A 81 2.18 1.76 -32.40
C LEU A 81 3.13 0.55 -32.35
N PRO A 82 3.91 0.26 -33.41
CA PRO A 82 4.81 -0.88 -33.38
C PRO A 82 6.00 -0.61 -32.47
N GLN A 83 6.06 -1.39 -31.39
CA GLN A 83 7.06 -1.33 -30.34
C GLN A 83 8.49 -1.44 -30.91
N ASP A 84 8.74 -2.39 -31.83
CA ASP A 84 10.05 -2.64 -32.45
C ASP A 84 10.61 -1.45 -33.25
N LYS A 85 9.75 -0.59 -33.78
CA LYS A 85 10.14 0.55 -34.63
C LYS A 85 10.17 1.87 -33.87
N MET A 86 9.31 2.00 -32.87
CA MET A 86 9.14 3.24 -32.11
C MET A 86 9.22 2.99 -30.60
N PRO A 87 10.28 2.30 -30.10
CA PRO A 87 10.31 1.83 -28.72
C PRO A 87 10.26 3.00 -27.74
N LEU A 88 11.01 4.08 -28.00
CA LEU A 88 10.98 5.27 -27.14
C LEU A 88 9.58 5.87 -26.97
N GLN A 89 8.82 6.00 -28.06
CA GLN A 89 7.48 6.58 -28.03
C GLN A 89 6.50 5.61 -27.35
N PHE A 90 6.69 4.31 -27.58
CA PHE A 90 5.89 3.26 -26.96
C PHE A 90 6.02 3.29 -25.43
N TYR A 91 7.23 3.18 -24.87
CA TYR A 91 7.39 3.21 -23.41
C TYR A 91 7.09 4.58 -22.79
N GLU A 92 7.29 5.69 -23.51
CA GLU A 92 6.86 7.00 -23.01
C GLU A 92 5.33 7.07 -22.86
N LEU A 93 4.56 6.49 -23.79
CA LEU A 93 3.11 6.38 -23.70
C LEU A 93 2.67 5.39 -22.61
N GLU A 94 3.38 4.26 -22.44
CA GLU A 94 3.06 3.33 -21.36
C GLU A 94 3.38 3.89 -19.98
N LEU A 95 4.46 4.66 -19.85
CA LEU A 95 4.75 5.39 -18.62
C LEU A 95 3.60 6.34 -18.26
N TRP A 96 3.00 7.00 -19.25
CA TRP A 96 1.79 7.80 -19.01
C TRP A 96 0.58 6.95 -18.66
N ARG A 97 0.36 5.83 -19.38
CA ARG A 97 -0.74 4.90 -19.07
C ARG A 97 -0.69 4.48 -17.60
N LEU A 98 0.48 4.03 -17.13
CA LEU A 98 0.70 3.64 -15.74
C LEU A 98 0.42 4.79 -14.78
N ARG A 99 0.97 5.99 -15.01
CA ARG A 99 0.74 7.16 -14.14
C ARG A 99 -0.73 7.55 -14.05
N TYR A 100 -1.43 7.64 -15.17
CA TYR A 100 -2.86 7.97 -15.20
C TYR A 100 -3.70 6.88 -14.55
N ALA A 101 -3.36 5.60 -14.75
CA ALA A 101 -4.01 4.48 -14.09
C ALA A 101 -3.79 4.52 -12.57
N SER A 102 -2.55 4.76 -12.10
CA SER A 102 -2.24 4.94 -10.68
C SER A 102 -3.04 6.10 -10.07
N MET A 103 -3.07 7.26 -10.73
CA MET A 103 -3.79 8.43 -10.24
C MET A 103 -5.29 8.15 -10.15
N TYR A 104 -5.85 7.54 -11.18
CA TYR A 104 -7.26 7.14 -11.21
C TYR A 104 -7.58 6.15 -10.09
N ALA A 105 -6.75 5.11 -9.90
CA ALA A 105 -6.92 4.11 -8.86
C ALA A 105 -6.75 4.69 -7.44
N LEU A 106 -5.74 5.51 -7.18
CA LEU A 106 -5.48 6.07 -5.84
C LEU A 106 -6.53 7.12 -5.43
N GLN A 107 -6.99 7.95 -6.38
CA GLN A 107 -7.90 9.04 -6.06
C GLN A 107 -9.36 8.60 -6.03
N TYR A 108 -9.73 7.69 -6.91
CA TYR A 108 -11.12 7.29 -7.08
C TYR A 108 -11.38 5.84 -6.73
N GLY A 109 -10.37 4.97 -6.63
CA GLY A 109 -10.54 3.55 -6.36
C GLY A 109 -11.39 3.28 -5.12
N GLN A 110 -10.99 3.76 -3.93
CA GLN A 110 -11.76 3.51 -2.69
C GLN A 110 -11.77 4.62 -1.63
N GLY A 111 -11.18 5.79 -1.88
CA GLY A 111 -11.35 7.01 -1.06
C GLY A 111 -12.24 8.09 -1.70
N GLY A 112 -12.73 7.85 -2.93
CA GLY A 112 -13.51 8.78 -3.74
C GLY A 112 -14.89 8.24 -4.12
N ALA A 113 -15.66 9.03 -4.87
CA ALA A 113 -17.06 8.81 -5.25
C ALA A 113 -17.42 7.47 -5.97
N LEU A 114 -16.46 6.56 -6.18
CA LEU A 114 -16.65 5.27 -6.87
C LEU A 114 -16.96 4.10 -5.93
N GLN A 115 -17.36 4.38 -4.69
CA GLN A 115 -17.82 3.40 -3.68
C GLN A 115 -19.05 2.57 -4.11
N VAL A 116 -19.64 2.83 -5.28
CA VAL A 116 -20.79 2.09 -5.82
C VAL A 116 -20.27 1.07 -6.84
N ALA A 117 -20.64 -0.20 -6.62
CA ALA A 117 -20.20 -1.45 -7.28
C ALA A 117 -20.10 -1.50 -8.83
N GLY A 118 -20.39 -0.42 -9.56
CA GLY A 118 -20.19 -0.34 -11.02
C GLY A 118 -18.76 0.03 -11.44
N ALA A 119 -17.94 0.61 -10.56
CA ALA A 119 -16.65 1.18 -10.93
C ALA A 119 -15.44 0.27 -10.76
N ALA A 120 -15.51 -0.76 -9.90
CA ALA A 120 -14.49 -1.81 -9.85
C ALA A 120 -14.39 -2.54 -11.20
N HIS A 121 -15.52 -2.71 -11.92
CA HIS A 121 -15.53 -3.18 -13.31
C HIS A 121 -14.98 -2.16 -14.31
N ALA A 122 -15.20 -0.85 -14.10
CA ALA A 122 -14.63 0.20 -14.95
C ALA A 122 -13.10 0.28 -14.80
N LEU A 123 -12.61 0.28 -13.55
CA LEU A 123 -11.19 0.19 -13.23
C LEU A 123 -10.61 -1.11 -13.80
N ALA A 124 -11.19 -2.28 -13.49
CA ALA A 124 -10.74 -3.55 -14.05
C ALA A 124 -10.65 -3.51 -15.58
N ASN A 125 -11.68 -3.03 -16.29
CA ASN A 125 -11.68 -2.89 -17.75
C ASN A 125 -10.59 -1.95 -18.28
N VAL A 126 -10.31 -0.87 -17.54
CA VAL A 126 -9.25 0.10 -17.86
C VAL A 126 -7.85 -0.48 -17.60
N LEU A 127 -7.74 -1.38 -16.63
CA LEU A 127 -6.52 -2.09 -16.28
C LEU A 127 -6.23 -3.32 -17.16
N ILE A 128 -7.22 -3.81 -17.93
CA ILE A 128 -7.04 -4.94 -18.86
C ILE A 128 -5.86 -4.67 -19.80
N GLY A 129 -4.92 -5.61 -19.84
CA GLY A 129 -3.75 -5.57 -20.72
C GLY A 129 -2.69 -4.54 -20.30
N ILE A 130 -2.69 -4.06 -19.06
CA ILE A 130 -1.51 -3.46 -18.45
C ILE A 130 -0.70 -4.60 -17.83
N GLU A 131 0.46 -4.90 -18.42
CA GLU A 131 1.43 -5.86 -17.92
C GLU A 131 2.81 -5.20 -17.87
N THR A 132 3.68 -5.69 -17.00
CA THR A 132 5.08 -5.32 -17.00
C THR A 132 5.72 -5.87 -18.27
N MET A 133 6.24 -4.97 -19.08
CA MET A 133 6.95 -5.29 -20.31
C MET A 133 8.42 -5.57 -20.03
N ASP A 134 9.05 -6.36 -20.92
CA ASP A 134 10.51 -6.43 -20.99
C ASP A 134 11.03 -5.13 -21.59
N VAL A 135 12.08 -4.54 -21.01
CA VAL A 135 12.71 -3.29 -21.48
C VAL A 135 14.01 -3.51 -22.25
N GLN A 136 14.38 -4.76 -22.55
CA GLN A 136 15.66 -5.12 -23.19
C GLN A 136 15.91 -4.36 -24.51
N GLU A 137 14.86 -4.08 -25.29
CA GLU A 137 14.98 -3.32 -26.55
C GLU A 137 15.34 -1.84 -26.38
N LEU A 138 15.23 -1.29 -25.18
CA LEU A 138 15.69 0.05 -24.85
C LEU A 138 17.19 0.09 -24.55
N ILE A 139 17.84 -1.05 -24.30
CA ILE A 139 19.24 -1.12 -23.91
C ILE A 139 20.14 -0.76 -25.10
N VAL A 140 21.06 0.18 -24.84
CA VAL A 140 22.05 0.65 -25.80
C VAL A 140 23.39 0.84 -25.09
N ASP A 141 24.48 0.84 -25.87
CA ASP A 141 25.82 1.11 -25.36
C ASP A 141 25.92 2.52 -24.75
N TRP A 142 26.85 2.69 -23.81
CA TRP A 142 27.15 3.96 -23.13
C TRP A 142 27.52 5.13 -24.08
N GLU A 143 28.00 4.81 -25.27
CA GLU A 143 28.38 5.79 -26.30
C GLU A 143 27.21 6.17 -27.23
N HIS A 144 26.07 5.49 -27.11
CA HIS A 144 24.90 5.76 -27.94
C HIS A 144 24.33 7.16 -27.63
N PRO A 145 23.95 7.98 -28.64
CA PRO A 145 23.46 9.34 -28.42
C PRO A 145 22.21 9.43 -27.54
N GLU A 146 21.40 8.37 -27.52
CA GLU A 146 20.17 8.28 -26.72
C GLU A 146 20.35 7.52 -25.39
N PHE A 147 21.57 7.18 -24.98
CA PHE A 147 21.83 6.37 -23.78
C PHE A 147 21.13 6.93 -22.52
N ASP A 148 21.36 8.20 -22.20
CA ASP A 148 20.75 8.85 -21.03
C ASP A 148 19.21 8.87 -21.11
N LYS A 149 18.66 9.12 -22.30
CA LYS A 149 17.22 9.13 -22.52
C LYS A 149 16.61 7.74 -22.29
N ARG A 150 17.22 6.71 -22.87
CA ARG A 150 16.77 5.31 -22.80
C ARG A 150 16.90 4.75 -21.38
N ARG A 151 18.03 4.98 -20.71
CA ARG A 151 18.22 4.59 -19.31
C ARG A 151 17.16 5.21 -18.40
N LYS A 152 16.91 6.53 -18.52
CA LYS A 152 15.88 7.20 -17.72
C LYS A 152 14.50 6.61 -17.99
N LEU A 153 14.20 6.31 -19.24
CA LEU A 153 12.92 5.71 -19.61
C LEU A 153 12.77 4.30 -19.02
N ILE A 154 13.82 3.46 -19.09
CA ILE A 154 13.86 2.13 -18.48
C ILE A 154 13.55 2.21 -16.99
N LEU A 155 14.33 3.01 -16.24
CA LEU A 155 14.17 3.10 -14.79
C LEU A 155 12.82 3.71 -14.42
N ASN A 156 12.38 4.79 -15.09
CA ASN A 156 11.09 5.42 -14.78
C ASN A 156 9.89 4.52 -15.11
N TYR A 157 9.97 3.75 -16.20
CA TYR A 157 8.92 2.81 -16.58
C TYR A 157 8.82 1.70 -15.53
N LEU A 158 9.94 1.02 -15.24
CA LEU A 158 9.97 -0.08 -14.29
C LEU A 158 9.58 0.38 -12.88
N SER A 159 10.00 1.58 -12.46
CA SER A 159 9.55 2.13 -11.19
C SER A 159 8.07 2.44 -11.16
N SER A 160 7.54 3.06 -12.22
CA SER A 160 6.11 3.31 -12.31
C SER A 160 5.30 2.01 -12.35
N ALA A 161 5.83 0.95 -12.97
CA ALA A 161 5.19 -0.36 -13.06
C ALA A 161 5.10 -1.04 -11.68
N TYR A 162 6.22 -1.22 -10.96
CA TYR A 162 6.15 -1.85 -9.64
C TYR A 162 5.34 -1.00 -8.65
N LEU A 163 5.49 0.34 -8.69
CA LEU A 163 4.73 1.25 -7.84
C LEU A 163 3.24 1.09 -8.11
N PHE A 164 2.83 1.06 -9.37
CA PHE A 164 1.44 0.88 -9.76
C PHE A 164 0.85 -0.44 -9.25
N PHE A 165 1.47 -1.58 -9.58
CA PHE A 165 0.93 -2.89 -9.24
C PHE A 165 0.91 -3.17 -7.73
N PHE A 166 1.99 -2.81 -7.02
CA PHE A 166 2.03 -2.97 -5.57
C PHE A 166 1.05 -2.01 -4.88
N SER A 167 0.94 -0.76 -5.34
CA SER A 167 -0.02 0.20 -4.77
C SER A 167 -1.46 -0.26 -4.99
N LEU A 168 -1.80 -0.83 -6.14
CA LEU A 168 -3.12 -1.45 -6.34
C LEU A 168 -3.39 -2.55 -5.32
N SER A 169 -2.40 -3.42 -5.12
CA SER A 169 -2.48 -4.58 -4.22
C SER A 169 -2.61 -4.17 -2.74
N THR A 170 -2.04 -3.03 -2.34
CA THR A 170 -2.07 -2.57 -0.95
C THR A 170 -3.19 -1.56 -0.65
N SER A 171 -3.69 -0.82 -1.65
CA SER A 171 -4.59 0.33 -1.43
C SER A 171 -6.08 0.03 -1.61
N LEU A 172 -6.45 -1.11 -2.21
CA LEU A 172 -7.85 -1.47 -2.42
C LEU A 172 -8.30 -2.44 -1.33
N ASN A 173 -9.40 -2.18 -0.62
CA ASN A 173 -9.94 -3.07 0.42
C ASN A 173 -10.54 -4.38 -0.12
N THR A 174 -10.83 -4.45 -1.42
CA THR A 174 -11.40 -5.64 -2.09
C THR A 174 -10.82 -5.79 -3.49
N ILE A 175 -10.17 -6.92 -3.75
CA ILE A 175 -9.59 -7.29 -5.06
C ILE A 175 -9.94 -8.76 -5.32
N TYR A 176 -10.27 -9.11 -6.56
CA TYR A 176 -10.42 -10.53 -6.90
C TYR A 176 -9.09 -11.26 -6.74
N LYS A 177 -9.08 -12.44 -6.10
CA LYS A 177 -7.88 -13.24 -5.91
C LYS A 177 -6.97 -13.33 -7.14
N HIS A 178 -7.52 -13.64 -8.31
CA HIS A 178 -6.73 -13.78 -9.54
C HIS A 178 -6.08 -12.47 -9.99
N ASP A 179 -6.74 -11.33 -9.78
CA ASP A 179 -6.18 -10.00 -10.05
C ASP A 179 -5.04 -9.68 -9.08
N LEU A 180 -5.21 -10.00 -7.79
CA LEU A 180 -4.15 -9.83 -6.79
C LEU A 180 -2.92 -10.68 -7.14
N GLU A 181 -3.12 -11.98 -7.41
CA GLU A 181 -2.05 -12.90 -7.80
C GLU A 181 -1.30 -12.40 -9.05
N HIS A 182 -2.04 -11.92 -10.04
CA HIS A 182 -1.50 -11.35 -11.26
C HIS A 182 -0.72 -10.05 -11.00
N TRP A 183 -1.30 -9.07 -10.30
CA TRP A 183 -0.67 -7.77 -10.07
C TRP A 183 0.58 -7.90 -9.20
N VAL A 184 0.55 -8.72 -8.15
CA VAL A 184 1.75 -8.98 -7.35
C VAL A 184 2.86 -9.60 -8.22
N SER A 185 2.51 -10.52 -9.11
CA SER A 185 3.47 -11.14 -10.04
C SER A 185 4.05 -10.12 -11.03
N GLU A 186 3.24 -9.22 -11.58
CA GLU A 186 3.70 -8.15 -12.47
C GLU A 186 4.57 -7.12 -11.73
N GLY A 187 4.23 -6.81 -10.47
CA GLY A 187 5.07 -5.98 -9.59
C GLY A 187 6.43 -6.62 -9.34
N PHE A 188 6.47 -7.93 -9.04
CA PHE A 188 7.72 -8.67 -8.87
C PHE A 188 8.58 -8.69 -10.13
N LYS A 189 7.96 -8.90 -11.29
CA LYS A 189 8.64 -8.85 -12.60
C LYS A 189 9.25 -7.46 -12.84
N ALA A 190 8.54 -6.39 -12.51
CA ALA A 190 9.05 -5.03 -12.65
C ALA A 190 10.21 -4.74 -11.69
N SER A 191 10.08 -5.11 -10.42
CA SER A 191 11.15 -4.96 -9.41
C SER A 191 12.40 -5.76 -9.77
N THR A 192 12.25 -7.00 -10.23
CA THR A 192 13.38 -7.85 -10.66
C THR A 192 14.13 -7.21 -11.82
N GLN A 193 13.41 -6.77 -12.85
CA GLN A 193 14.02 -6.03 -13.96
C GLN A 193 14.66 -4.72 -13.49
N TYR A 194 14.01 -3.98 -12.57
CA TYR A 194 14.53 -2.72 -12.06
C TYR A 194 15.90 -2.94 -11.40
N ILE A 195 15.97 -3.87 -10.44
CA ILE A 195 17.20 -4.23 -9.74
C ILE A 195 18.28 -4.72 -10.72
N HIS A 196 17.92 -5.51 -11.72
CA HIS A 196 18.86 -5.94 -12.76
C HIS A 196 19.45 -4.76 -13.54
N TYR A 197 18.60 -3.85 -14.02
CA TYR A 197 19.06 -2.71 -14.82
C TYR A 197 19.75 -1.64 -13.99
N MET A 198 19.44 -1.52 -12.69
CA MET A 198 20.27 -0.76 -11.76
C MET A 198 21.71 -1.25 -11.77
N ASP A 199 21.95 -2.57 -11.64
CA ASP A 199 23.31 -3.13 -11.69
C ASP A 199 24.00 -2.81 -13.01
N VAL A 200 23.28 -2.91 -14.13
CA VAL A 200 23.81 -2.60 -15.47
C VAL A 200 24.25 -1.14 -15.57
N PHE A 201 23.50 -0.22 -14.96
CA PHE A 201 23.76 1.22 -15.02
C PHE A 201 24.60 1.77 -13.86
N TRP A 202 24.90 0.94 -12.86
CA TRP A 202 25.70 1.32 -11.68
C TRP A 202 27.20 1.29 -11.99
N ASP A 203 27.71 2.39 -12.52
CA ASP A 203 29.14 2.64 -12.70
C ASP A 203 29.41 4.13 -12.47
N VAL A 204 29.78 4.49 -11.23
CA VAL A 204 29.99 5.91 -10.83
C VAL A 204 31.01 6.60 -11.75
N PRO A 205 32.20 6.04 -12.01
CA PRO A 205 33.17 6.63 -12.94
C PRO A 205 32.61 6.86 -14.35
N LYS A 206 31.97 5.86 -14.97
CA LYS A 206 31.41 6.02 -16.32
C LYS A 206 30.27 7.02 -16.35
N ASN A 207 29.40 7.03 -15.33
CA ASN A 207 28.31 7.99 -15.22
C ASN A 207 28.82 9.44 -15.19
N ILE A 208 29.84 9.71 -14.38
CA ILE A 208 30.45 11.04 -14.30
C ILE A 208 31.14 11.41 -15.61
N ALA A 209 31.92 10.49 -16.21
CA ALA A 209 32.59 10.71 -17.48
C ALA A 209 31.59 11.02 -18.62
N HIS A 210 30.50 10.26 -18.68
CA HIS A 210 29.41 10.47 -19.64
C HIS A 210 28.76 11.84 -19.42
N TYR A 211 28.39 12.18 -18.19
CA TYR A 211 27.79 13.47 -17.85
C TYR A 211 28.68 14.66 -18.27
N LYS A 212 29.98 14.62 -17.95
CA LYS A 212 30.95 15.67 -18.35
C LYS A 212 31.07 15.80 -19.87
N LYS A 213 30.93 14.69 -20.61
CA LYS A 213 30.98 14.69 -22.08
C LYS A 213 29.75 15.33 -22.70
N THR A 214 28.56 15.05 -22.18
CA THR A 214 27.26 15.48 -22.72
C THR A 214 26.84 16.87 -22.26
N HIS A 215 27.19 17.27 -21.03
CA HIS A 215 26.74 18.52 -20.40
C HIS A 215 27.90 19.52 -20.23
N ARG A 216 28.64 19.78 -21.31
CA ARG A 216 29.71 20.78 -21.30
C ARG A 216 29.13 22.13 -20.89
N ASN A 217 29.64 22.71 -19.79
CA ASN A 217 29.25 24.00 -19.19
C ASN A 217 28.09 24.00 -18.17
N VAL A 218 27.60 22.85 -17.69
CA VAL A 218 26.71 22.84 -16.52
C VAL A 218 27.54 22.95 -15.25
N ALA A 219 27.21 23.93 -14.40
CA ALA A 219 27.96 24.26 -13.18
C ALA A 219 27.88 23.14 -12.12
N ASP A 220 26.75 22.41 -12.10
CA ASP A 220 26.46 21.40 -11.08
C ASP A 220 26.18 20.02 -11.72
N PRO A 221 26.71 18.94 -11.15
CA PRO A 221 26.41 17.59 -11.61
C PRO A 221 25.03 17.13 -11.18
N ASN A 222 24.41 16.28 -12.01
CA ASN A 222 23.11 15.70 -11.73
C ASN A 222 23.25 14.42 -10.88
N TYR A 223 22.85 14.48 -9.61
CA TYR A 223 22.87 13.32 -8.70
C TYR A 223 21.60 12.45 -8.74
N SER A 224 20.60 12.82 -9.53
CA SER A 224 19.34 12.07 -9.63
C SER A 224 19.47 10.58 -9.88
N PRO A 225 20.44 10.07 -10.68
CA PRO A 225 20.56 8.63 -10.85
C PRO A 225 20.90 7.90 -9.54
N TYR A 226 21.63 8.54 -8.63
CA TYR A 226 22.13 7.91 -7.40
C TYR A 226 21.09 7.91 -6.28
N TYR A 227 20.47 9.05 -5.96
CA TYR A 227 19.40 9.02 -4.95
C TYR A 227 18.18 8.24 -5.45
N SER A 228 17.86 8.28 -6.75
CA SER A 228 16.76 7.45 -7.30
C SER A 228 17.03 5.96 -7.14
N THR A 229 18.30 5.54 -7.26
CA THR A 229 18.74 4.17 -7.00
C THR A 229 18.47 3.78 -5.55
N PHE A 230 18.89 4.63 -4.60
CA PHE A 230 18.72 4.39 -3.18
C PHE A 230 17.23 4.32 -2.80
N ALA A 231 16.44 5.29 -3.24
CA ALA A 231 15.01 5.37 -2.98
C ALA A 231 14.25 4.18 -3.57
N ALA A 232 14.63 3.71 -4.76
CA ALA A 232 13.93 2.59 -5.38
C ALA A 232 14.09 1.27 -4.62
N VAL A 233 15.28 0.97 -4.09
CA VAL A 233 15.46 -0.23 -3.24
C VAL A 233 14.63 -0.11 -1.97
N ASP A 234 14.62 1.07 -1.35
CA ASP A 234 13.82 1.36 -0.16
C ASP A 234 12.31 1.14 -0.42
N TYR A 235 11.80 1.69 -1.52
CA TYR A 235 10.40 1.50 -1.92
C TYR A 235 10.07 0.03 -2.18
N ILE A 236 10.91 -0.69 -2.94
CA ILE A 236 10.70 -2.11 -3.21
C ILE A 236 10.59 -2.87 -1.88
N ILE A 237 11.54 -2.69 -0.97
CA ILE A 237 11.53 -3.34 0.34
C ILE A 237 10.26 -3.02 1.12
N THR A 238 9.87 -1.74 1.16
CA THR A 238 8.66 -1.30 1.87
C THR A 238 7.41 -1.99 1.33
N PHE A 239 7.23 -2.02 0.00
CA PHE A 239 6.09 -2.74 -0.61
C PHE A 239 6.13 -4.23 -0.34
N LEU A 240 7.30 -4.87 -0.37
CA LEU A 240 7.41 -6.30 -0.05
C LEU A 240 6.98 -6.59 1.39
N LEU A 241 7.34 -5.73 2.34
CA LEU A 241 6.94 -5.84 3.73
C LEU A 241 5.42 -5.61 3.90
N ASP A 242 4.82 -4.68 3.16
CA ASP A 242 3.37 -4.45 3.18
C ASP A 242 2.59 -5.64 2.57
N LEU A 243 3.14 -6.26 1.53
CA LEU A 243 2.54 -7.39 0.82
C LEU A 243 2.75 -8.74 1.51
N GLN A 244 3.58 -8.81 2.57
CA GLN A 244 3.90 -10.06 3.26
C GLN A 244 2.65 -10.82 3.76
N LYS A 245 1.58 -10.08 4.05
CA LYS A 245 0.26 -10.62 4.45
C LYS A 245 -0.36 -11.56 3.40
N PHE A 246 0.05 -11.45 2.13
CA PHE A 246 -0.45 -12.29 1.05
C PHE A 246 0.44 -13.52 0.79
N PHE A 247 1.75 -13.41 1.02
CA PHE A 247 2.72 -14.44 0.64
C PHE A 247 2.54 -15.75 1.40
N PHE A 248 2.05 -15.68 2.63
CA PHE A 248 1.89 -16.85 3.51
C PHE A 248 0.43 -17.26 3.71
N ASN A 249 -0.46 -16.77 2.85
CA ASN A 249 -1.86 -17.18 2.82
C ASN A 249 -2.04 -18.33 1.82
N ASP A 250 -2.40 -19.52 2.30
CA ASP A 250 -2.63 -20.71 1.46
C ASP A 250 -3.69 -20.50 0.36
N SER A 251 -4.63 -19.56 0.56
CA SER A 251 -5.66 -19.28 -0.42
C SER A 251 -5.14 -18.47 -1.61
N ILE A 252 -3.99 -17.80 -1.48
CA ILE A 252 -3.39 -16.96 -2.51
C ILE A 252 -2.15 -17.68 -3.07
N LYS A 253 -2.07 -17.78 -4.39
CA LYS A 253 -0.96 -18.41 -5.12
C LYS A 253 -0.19 -17.36 -5.89
N ILE A 254 0.88 -16.87 -5.27
CA ILE A 254 1.83 -15.97 -5.90
C ILE A 254 3.02 -16.80 -6.37
N ASP A 255 3.42 -16.61 -7.63
CA ASP A 255 4.60 -17.27 -8.17
C ASP A 255 5.84 -16.87 -7.37
N ASN A 256 6.73 -17.82 -7.08
CA ASN A 256 7.94 -17.53 -6.31
C ASN A 256 9.01 -16.90 -7.21
N PHE A 257 9.36 -15.64 -6.95
CA PHE A 257 10.37 -14.87 -7.69
C PHE A 257 11.72 -14.89 -6.97
N LYS A 258 12.33 -16.09 -6.82
CA LYS A 258 13.60 -16.30 -6.09
C LYS A 258 14.76 -15.39 -6.51
N ASP A 259 14.73 -14.84 -7.72
CA ASP A 259 15.73 -13.89 -8.21
C ASP A 259 15.67 -12.53 -7.49
N LEU A 260 14.54 -12.20 -6.88
CA LEU A 260 14.34 -11.00 -6.07
C LEU A 260 14.05 -11.33 -4.60
N VAL A 261 13.11 -12.25 -4.35
CA VAL A 261 12.65 -12.61 -3.00
C VAL A 261 12.22 -14.07 -2.94
N ASP A 262 12.58 -14.76 -1.86
CA ASP A 262 12.08 -16.12 -1.59
C ASP A 262 10.89 -16.09 -0.64
N ILE A 263 9.69 -16.31 -1.17
CA ILE A 263 8.44 -16.33 -0.39
C ILE A 263 8.03 -17.74 0.07
N THR A 264 8.94 -18.71 0.06
CA THR A 264 8.63 -20.10 0.49
C THR A 264 8.26 -20.19 1.97
N GLU A 265 8.96 -19.45 2.82
CA GLU A 265 8.71 -19.36 4.25
C GLU A 265 9.16 -17.99 4.78
N PRO A 266 8.62 -17.51 5.92
CA PRO A 266 8.92 -16.17 6.41
C PRO A 266 10.42 -15.89 6.64
N GLU A 267 11.19 -16.88 7.08
CA GLU A 267 12.65 -16.71 7.24
C GLU A 267 13.36 -16.44 5.93
N ALA A 268 13.09 -17.25 4.89
CA ALA A 268 13.67 -17.06 3.57
C ALA A 268 13.29 -15.70 2.96
N PHE A 269 12.07 -15.23 3.26
CA PHE A 269 11.60 -13.91 2.88
C PHE A 269 12.42 -12.82 3.57
N PHE A 270 12.59 -12.88 4.89
CA PHE A 270 13.39 -11.90 5.62
C PHE A 270 14.87 -11.92 5.22
N GLU A 271 15.45 -13.09 4.95
CA GLU A 271 16.82 -13.21 4.41
C GLU A 271 16.95 -12.47 3.06
N SER A 272 15.95 -12.61 2.18
CA SER A 272 15.92 -11.89 0.91
C SER A 272 15.81 -10.38 1.08
N ILE A 273 15.04 -9.91 2.08
CA ILE A 273 14.96 -8.49 2.43
C ILE A 273 16.32 -7.97 2.95
N GLU A 274 17.01 -8.74 3.78
CA GLU A 274 18.36 -8.41 4.25
C GLU A 274 19.37 -8.33 3.09
N ASP A 275 19.26 -9.22 2.09
CA ASP A 275 20.10 -9.20 0.89
C ASP A 275 19.86 -7.94 0.03
N LEU A 276 18.59 -7.53 -0.14
CA LEU A 276 18.24 -6.27 -0.83
C LEU A 276 18.80 -5.04 -0.10
N LEU A 277 18.70 -5.01 1.23
CA LEU A 277 19.31 -3.96 2.05
C LEU A 277 20.84 -3.93 1.88
N ALA A 278 21.49 -5.09 1.95
CA ALA A 278 22.94 -5.20 1.78
C ALA A 278 23.37 -4.69 0.38
N LYS A 279 22.55 -4.92 -0.64
CA LYS A 279 22.76 -4.37 -1.99
C LYS A 279 22.69 -2.84 -2.01
N ALA A 280 21.69 -2.23 -1.36
CA ALA A 280 21.63 -0.78 -1.22
C ALA A 280 22.85 -0.21 -0.47
N GLU A 281 23.28 -0.88 0.61
CA GLU A 281 24.47 -0.49 1.37
C GLU A 281 25.74 -0.54 0.53
N ASN A 282 25.87 -1.53 -0.36
CA ASN A 282 26.99 -1.62 -1.30
C ASN A 282 27.02 -0.45 -2.28
N TYR A 283 25.87 -0.05 -2.84
CA TYR A 283 25.79 1.15 -3.69
C TYR A 283 26.16 2.42 -2.92
N ILE A 284 25.66 2.59 -1.70
CA ILE A 284 26.01 3.75 -0.86
C ILE A 284 27.51 3.77 -0.53
N ALA A 285 28.09 2.62 -0.19
CA ALA A 285 29.51 2.49 0.10
C ALA A 285 30.36 2.84 -1.13
N ASP A 286 29.98 2.34 -2.30
CA ASP A 286 30.65 2.63 -3.57
C ASP A 286 30.55 4.11 -3.94
N PHE A 287 29.37 4.72 -3.78
CA PHE A 287 29.16 6.16 -3.99
C PHE A 287 30.03 7.00 -3.04
N LYS A 288 30.00 6.70 -1.74
CA LYS A 288 30.82 7.39 -0.70
C LYS A 288 32.32 7.24 -0.98
N LYS A 289 32.76 6.10 -1.48
CA LYS A 289 34.15 5.86 -1.85
C LYS A 289 34.56 6.80 -3.00
N HIS A 290 33.79 6.82 -4.09
CA HIS A 290 34.11 7.67 -5.25
C HIS A 290 33.98 9.18 -4.94
N ALA A 291 33.07 9.57 -4.03
CA ALA A 291 32.99 10.92 -3.49
C ALA A 291 34.30 11.33 -2.82
N LYS A 292 34.83 10.49 -1.93
CA LYS A 292 36.11 10.73 -1.23
C LYS A 292 37.32 10.73 -2.16
N GLU A 293 37.28 9.92 -3.21
CA GLU A 293 38.33 9.86 -4.23
C GLU A 293 38.29 11.06 -5.20
N GLY A 294 37.30 11.95 -5.07
CA GLY A 294 37.21 13.18 -5.85
C GLY A 294 36.76 12.97 -7.30
N TYR A 295 36.17 11.81 -7.64
CA TYR A 295 35.71 11.51 -9.01
C TYR A 295 34.73 12.53 -9.54
N PHE A 296 33.92 13.09 -8.64
CA PHE A 296 32.92 14.08 -8.98
C PHE A 296 33.57 15.41 -9.40
N ASP A 297 34.78 15.75 -8.92
CA ASP A 297 35.58 16.92 -9.33
C ASP A 297 34.81 18.25 -9.23
N LEU A 298 34.31 18.57 -8.03
CA LEU A 298 33.31 19.61 -7.80
C LEU A 298 33.71 20.64 -6.75
N ASN A 299 32.98 21.76 -6.77
CA ASN A 299 33.05 22.81 -5.75
C ASN A 299 32.37 22.41 -4.42
N GLU A 300 31.45 21.44 -4.42
CA GLU A 300 30.72 20.97 -3.25
C GLU A 300 30.75 19.43 -3.15
N ASP A 301 30.77 18.91 -1.92
CA ASP A 301 30.78 17.47 -1.64
C ASP A 301 29.39 16.86 -1.94
N PRO A 302 29.27 15.85 -2.81
CA PRO A 302 27.98 15.21 -3.13
C PRO A 302 27.28 14.60 -1.92
N LEU A 303 27.99 14.35 -0.81
CA LEU A 303 27.39 13.84 0.43
C LEU A 303 26.69 14.94 1.25
N ASN A 304 26.86 16.22 0.87
CA ASN A 304 26.13 17.35 1.47
C ASN A 304 24.86 17.73 0.69
N ASP A 305 24.64 17.12 -0.48
CA ASP A 305 23.39 17.26 -1.24
C ASP A 305 22.21 16.78 -0.39
N SER A 306 21.12 17.56 -0.35
CA SER A 306 19.99 17.29 0.54
C SER A 306 19.29 15.98 0.20
N ASP A 307 19.10 15.69 -1.09
CA ASP A 307 18.33 14.55 -1.55
C ASP A 307 19.12 13.25 -1.30
N ILE A 308 20.43 13.29 -1.58
CA ILE A 308 21.34 12.18 -1.26
C ILE A 308 21.38 11.90 0.24
N LYS A 309 21.53 12.96 1.05
CA LYS A 309 21.64 12.82 2.49
C LYS A 309 20.36 12.27 3.10
N GLU A 310 19.20 12.76 2.68
CA GLU A 310 17.91 12.31 3.20
C GLU A 310 17.64 10.86 2.77
N THR A 311 17.86 10.50 1.50
CA THR A 311 17.62 9.12 1.03
C THR A 311 18.54 8.10 1.72
N ILE A 312 19.82 8.45 1.95
CA ILE A 312 20.73 7.59 2.72
C ILE A 312 20.23 7.43 4.17
N TYR A 313 19.68 8.50 4.74
CA TYR A 313 19.15 8.49 6.09
C TYR A 313 17.88 7.63 6.19
N GLU A 314 16.95 7.75 5.26
CA GLU A 314 15.74 6.92 5.15
C GLU A 314 16.09 5.43 5.10
N LEU A 315 17.04 5.02 4.25
CA LEU A 315 17.51 3.63 4.20
C LEU A 315 18.10 3.13 5.53
N GLN A 316 18.75 4.00 6.32
CA GLN A 316 19.21 3.61 7.66
C GLN A 316 18.02 3.35 8.59
N VAL A 317 16.95 4.14 8.49
CA VAL A 317 15.72 3.95 9.28
C VAL A 317 15.04 2.64 8.88
N THR A 318 14.91 2.37 7.58
CA THR A 318 14.35 1.12 7.06
C THR A 318 15.11 -0.10 7.57
N LYS A 319 16.45 -0.03 7.64
CA LYS A 319 17.28 -1.08 8.24
C LYS A 319 16.96 -1.32 9.72
N VAL A 320 16.77 -0.26 10.51
CA VAL A 320 16.40 -0.37 11.92
C VAL A 320 15.03 -1.01 12.07
N TRP A 321 14.07 -0.60 11.24
CA TRP A 321 12.72 -1.15 11.21
C TRP A 321 12.72 -2.64 10.89
N ILE A 322 13.40 -3.08 9.82
CA ILE A 322 13.51 -4.49 9.42
C ILE A 322 14.13 -5.34 10.52
N LYS A 323 15.18 -4.83 11.17
CA LYS A 323 15.78 -5.50 12.33
C LYS A 323 14.75 -5.69 13.45
N GLY A 324 13.88 -4.69 13.68
CA GLY A 324 12.76 -4.77 14.61
C GLY A 324 11.77 -5.88 14.23
N LEU A 325 11.32 -5.90 12.98
CA LEU A 325 10.38 -6.91 12.46
C LEU A 325 10.93 -8.33 12.58
N ILE A 326 12.18 -8.56 12.17
CA ILE A 326 12.82 -9.89 12.27
C ILE A 326 12.93 -10.33 13.73
N THR A 327 13.32 -9.42 14.63
CA THR A 327 13.43 -9.70 16.06
C THR A 327 12.06 -10.08 16.64
N LEU A 328 11.02 -9.34 16.27
CA LEU A 328 9.65 -9.58 16.72
C LEU A 328 9.14 -10.93 16.21
N TYR A 329 9.32 -11.21 14.91
CA TYR A 329 8.97 -12.48 14.29
C TYR A 329 9.62 -13.66 15.02
N ARG A 330 10.94 -13.60 15.26
CA ARG A 330 11.67 -14.66 15.99
C ARG A 330 11.20 -14.80 17.44
N ALA A 331 10.90 -13.69 18.12
CA ALA A 331 10.41 -13.73 19.49
C ALA A 331 9.02 -14.40 19.57
N VAL A 332 8.11 -14.09 18.65
CA VAL A 332 6.73 -14.60 18.66
C VAL A 332 6.65 -16.03 18.12
N ILE A 333 7.25 -16.30 16.97
CA ILE A 333 7.07 -17.57 16.24
C ILE A 333 8.08 -18.62 16.67
N LYS A 334 9.32 -18.23 17.01
CA LYS A 334 10.37 -19.17 17.45
C LYS A 334 10.54 -19.24 18.96
N ASP A 335 9.74 -18.48 19.71
CA ASP A 335 9.85 -18.36 21.18
C ASP A 335 11.27 -17.92 21.63
N VAL A 336 11.98 -17.17 20.78
CA VAL A 336 13.33 -16.65 21.08
C VAL A 336 13.22 -15.32 21.81
N THR A 337 12.49 -15.32 22.93
CA THR A 337 12.20 -14.10 23.69
C THR A 337 13.48 -13.42 24.21
N THR A 338 14.61 -14.13 24.26
CA THR A 338 15.92 -13.56 24.62
C THR A 338 16.34 -12.43 23.72
N GLU A 339 15.90 -12.38 22.46
CA GLU A 339 16.25 -11.33 21.50
C GLU A 339 15.48 -10.01 21.71
N LEU A 340 14.43 -9.99 22.53
CA LEU A 340 13.63 -8.76 22.78
C LEU A 340 14.44 -7.60 23.39
N HIS A 341 15.61 -7.87 24.01
CA HIS A 341 16.52 -6.81 24.45
C HIS A 341 17.09 -5.98 23.29
N ILE A 342 17.12 -6.52 22.07
CA ILE A 342 17.52 -5.81 20.85
C ILE A 342 16.48 -4.74 20.52
N LEU A 343 15.19 -5.05 20.69
CA LEU A 343 14.12 -4.05 20.54
C LEU A 343 14.30 -2.93 21.58
N GLU A 344 14.42 -3.31 22.85
CA GLU A 344 14.48 -2.38 23.99
C GLU A 344 15.69 -1.43 23.91
N ASN A 345 16.87 -1.95 23.55
CA ASN A 345 18.13 -1.22 23.69
C ASN A 345 18.72 -0.71 22.36
N THR A 346 18.16 -1.11 21.22
CA THR A 346 18.70 -0.70 19.91
C THR A 346 17.60 -0.16 19.00
N VAL A 347 16.61 -0.97 18.65
CA VAL A 347 15.61 -0.58 17.64
C VAL A 347 14.77 0.61 18.10
N ILE A 348 14.15 0.52 19.28
CA ILE A 348 13.26 1.58 19.78
C ILE A 348 14.02 2.91 19.98
N PRO A 349 15.20 2.95 20.64
CA PRO A 349 15.96 4.19 20.74
C PRO A 349 16.34 4.83 19.40
N GLU A 350 16.69 4.03 18.38
CA GLU A 350 17.05 4.55 17.05
C GLU A 350 15.82 5.12 16.31
N LEU A 351 14.65 4.48 16.44
CA LEU A 351 13.40 5.04 15.89
C LEU A 351 12.97 6.32 16.62
N PHE A 352 13.17 6.43 17.93
CA PHE A 352 12.94 7.71 18.62
C PHE A 352 13.88 8.81 18.15
N GLN A 353 15.17 8.52 17.91
CA GLN A 353 16.10 9.50 17.34
C GLN A 353 15.63 10.00 15.97
N TYR A 354 15.02 9.12 15.17
CA TYR A 354 14.43 9.50 13.90
C TYR A 354 13.32 10.55 14.06
N ILE A 355 12.35 10.25 14.93
CA ILE A 355 11.23 11.17 15.19
C ILE A 355 11.75 12.48 15.83
N ASP A 356 12.72 12.39 16.74
CA ASP A 356 13.24 13.52 17.50
C ASP A 356 13.90 14.60 16.62
N LYS A 357 14.32 14.25 15.38
CA LYS A 357 14.77 15.19 14.34
C LYS A 357 13.72 16.26 14.04
N TYR A 358 12.43 15.92 14.17
CA TYR A 358 11.29 16.76 13.82
C TYR A 358 10.60 17.43 15.02
N ASN A 359 11.10 17.25 16.25
CA ASN A 359 10.48 17.77 17.48
C ASN A 359 10.17 19.28 17.46
N LYS A 360 10.95 20.06 16.70
CA LYS A 360 10.74 21.51 16.54
C LYS A 360 9.41 21.86 15.88
N LEU A 361 8.87 20.95 15.05
CA LEU A 361 7.63 21.14 14.31
C LEU A 361 6.40 20.84 15.17
N PHE A 362 6.57 20.15 16.30
CA PHE A 362 5.43 19.69 17.11
C PHE A 362 4.64 20.81 17.76
N THR A 363 5.26 21.98 17.90
CA THR A 363 4.60 23.16 18.46
C THR A 363 3.81 23.95 17.43
N GLU A 364 3.83 23.56 16.14
CA GLU A 364 3.10 24.27 15.09
C GLU A 364 1.59 23.98 15.18
N PRO A 365 0.71 25.01 15.06
CA PRO A 365 -0.73 24.85 15.27
C PRO A 365 -1.42 23.80 14.39
N ASN A 366 -0.89 23.54 13.19
CA ASN A 366 -1.45 22.59 12.22
C ASN A 366 -0.54 21.37 12.02
N PHE A 367 0.41 21.12 12.94
CA PHE A 367 1.34 20.00 12.80
C PHE A 367 0.59 18.68 12.66
N ILE A 368 -0.41 18.44 13.52
CA ILE A 368 -1.23 17.22 13.49
C ILE A 368 -1.87 17.02 12.12
N GLU A 369 -2.11 18.10 11.36
CA GLU A 369 -2.71 18.01 10.04
C GLU A 369 -1.71 17.83 8.88
N SER A 370 -0.41 17.78 9.17
CA SER A 370 0.66 17.77 8.17
C SER A 370 1.06 16.36 7.71
N GLN A 371 1.62 16.27 6.50
CA GLN A 371 2.25 15.04 5.98
C GLN A 371 3.39 14.53 6.87
N ILE A 372 4.09 15.44 7.56
CA ILE A 372 5.16 15.07 8.49
C ILE A 372 4.56 14.33 9.70
N ALA A 373 3.40 14.78 10.20
CA ALA A 373 2.70 14.06 11.26
C ALA A 373 2.19 12.69 10.79
N ASP A 374 1.77 12.54 9.53
CA ASP A 374 1.37 11.24 8.96
C ASP A 374 2.56 10.24 8.95
N GLY A 375 3.76 10.71 8.58
CA GLY A 375 4.98 9.90 8.62
C GLY A 375 5.41 9.53 10.06
N ILE A 376 5.31 10.48 10.99
CA ILE A 376 5.64 10.25 12.41
C ILE A 376 4.63 9.30 13.06
N ASN A 377 3.35 9.44 12.77
CA ASN A 377 2.30 8.52 13.22
C ASN A 377 2.64 7.06 12.86
N SER A 378 3.05 6.82 11.61
CA SER A 378 3.44 5.49 11.15
C SER A 378 4.63 4.94 11.93
N THR A 379 5.61 5.79 12.24
CA THR A 379 6.76 5.38 13.07
C THR A 379 6.35 5.12 14.54
N ILE A 380 5.44 5.90 15.12
CA ILE A 380 4.95 5.69 16.49
C ILE A 380 4.20 4.36 16.60
N ILE A 381 3.42 3.99 15.58
CA ILE A 381 2.74 2.68 15.51
C ILE A 381 3.77 1.55 15.65
N GLU A 382 4.86 1.58 14.87
CA GLU A 382 5.94 0.58 14.95
C GLU A 382 6.62 0.58 16.33
N ILE A 383 6.90 1.75 16.89
CA ILE A 383 7.48 1.84 18.23
C ILE A 383 6.54 1.24 19.27
N LEU A 384 5.22 1.46 19.20
CA LEU A 384 4.26 0.86 20.13
C LEU A 384 4.27 -0.66 20.03
N LEU A 385 4.35 -1.22 18.82
CA LEU A 385 4.46 -2.66 18.60
C LEU A 385 5.72 -3.22 19.27
N PHE A 386 6.88 -2.64 18.97
CA PHE A 386 8.15 -3.10 19.54
C PHE A 386 8.25 -2.86 21.05
N ALA A 387 7.81 -1.71 21.53
CA ALA A 387 7.83 -1.35 22.94
C ALA A 387 6.89 -2.24 23.74
N GLY A 388 5.67 -2.48 23.26
CA GLY A 388 4.73 -3.38 23.92
C GLY A 388 5.30 -4.79 24.05
N ALA A 389 5.85 -5.36 22.97
CA ALA A 389 6.50 -6.67 23.00
C ALA A 389 7.68 -6.72 23.99
N ALA A 390 8.53 -5.69 24.00
CA ALA A 390 9.64 -5.60 24.95
C ALA A 390 9.17 -5.41 26.40
N THR A 391 8.10 -4.64 26.62
CA THR A 391 7.53 -4.35 27.95
C THR A 391 6.88 -5.58 28.56
N ILE A 392 6.16 -6.40 27.80
CA ILE A 392 5.57 -7.66 28.29
C ILE A 392 6.62 -8.52 29.00
N LYS A 393 7.87 -8.55 28.50
CA LYS A 393 8.97 -9.29 29.10
C LYS A 393 9.74 -8.52 30.17
N SER A 394 10.13 -7.28 29.89
CA SER A 394 11.01 -6.49 30.77
C SER A 394 10.28 -5.88 31.96
N LYS A 395 8.95 -5.77 31.88
CA LYS A 395 8.09 -5.00 32.78
C LYS A 395 8.45 -3.52 32.90
N LYS A 396 9.28 -3.00 31.99
CA LYS A 396 9.64 -1.57 31.95
C LYS A 396 8.74 -0.84 30.97
N ARG A 397 8.15 0.26 31.43
CA ARG A 397 7.22 1.08 30.65
C ARG A 397 7.85 2.36 30.08
N ASN A 398 9.16 2.57 30.28
CA ASN A 398 9.87 3.82 29.93
C ASN A 398 9.60 4.32 28.50
N HIS A 399 9.57 3.41 27.52
CA HIS A 399 9.32 3.78 26.11
C HIS A 399 7.87 4.20 25.88
N ILE A 400 6.91 3.54 26.54
CA ILE A 400 5.50 3.90 26.48
C ILE A 400 5.25 5.22 27.22
N GLU A 401 5.91 5.44 28.36
CA GLU A 401 5.86 6.71 29.08
C GLU A 401 6.46 7.86 28.26
N LYS A 402 7.53 7.61 27.49
CA LYS A 402 8.04 8.60 26.53
C LYS A 402 6.97 8.93 25.48
N ILE A 403 6.23 7.93 25.00
CA ILE A 403 5.11 8.13 24.07
C ILE A 403 4.04 9.05 24.68
N ASP A 404 3.64 8.76 25.91
CA ASP A 404 2.64 9.52 26.67
C ASP A 404 3.05 10.98 26.86
N ASN A 405 4.34 11.26 27.09
CA ASN A 405 4.84 12.59 27.42
C ASN A 405 5.18 13.41 26.17
N ASP A 406 6.02 12.85 25.30
CA ASP A 406 6.66 13.60 24.23
C ASP A 406 5.75 13.71 22.99
N TYR A 407 4.82 12.77 22.81
CA TYR A 407 3.96 12.68 21.62
C TYR A 407 2.45 12.71 21.97
N HIS A 408 2.10 13.28 23.13
CA HIS A 408 0.72 13.38 23.63
C HIS A 408 -0.29 14.01 22.64
N MET A 409 0.20 14.88 21.75
CA MET A 409 -0.56 15.54 20.69
C MET A 409 -1.34 14.56 19.79
N PHE A 410 -0.79 13.38 19.50
CA PHE A 410 -1.44 12.35 18.69
C PHE A 410 -2.62 11.67 19.40
N PHE A 411 -2.72 11.85 20.72
CA PHE A 411 -3.73 11.26 21.59
C PHE A 411 -4.76 12.28 22.10
N THR A 412 -4.72 13.51 21.58
CA THR A 412 -5.74 14.55 21.79
C THR A 412 -7.03 14.23 21.03
N GLU A 413 -8.09 15.02 21.20
CA GLU A 413 -9.33 14.82 20.45
C GLU A 413 -9.12 14.89 18.93
N ASP A 414 -8.31 15.84 18.45
CA ASP A 414 -7.99 15.99 17.03
C ASP A 414 -7.09 14.85 16.54
N GLY A 415 -6.11 14.45 17.36
CA GLY A 415 -5.27 13.28 17.09
C GLY A 415 -6.06 11.98 16.99
N ILE A 416 -7.05 11.76 17.87
CA ILE A 416 -7.96 10.61 17.82
C ILE A 416 -8.77 10.59 16.53
N LYS A 417 -9.29 11.75 16.09
CA LYS A 417 -10.08 11.85 14.85
C LYS A 417 -9.23 11.55 13.62
N ARG A 418 -7.99 12.04 13.58
CA ARG A 418 -7.11 11.87 12.42
C ARG A 418 -6.40 10.52 12.38
N TYR A 419 -5.97 10.01 13.54
CA TYR A 419 -5.16 8.80 13.66
C TYR A 419 -5.83 7.72 14.52
N PRO A 420 -7.03 7.22 14.13
CA PRO A 420 -7.78 6.27 14.93
C PRO A 420 -7.05 4.93 15.12
N ILE A 421 -6.27 4.48 14.14
CA ILE A 421 -5.51 3.22 14.21
C ILE A 421 -4.43 3.30 15.30
N LEU A 422 -3.60 4.36 15.29
CA LEU A 422 -2.60 4.61 16.34
C LEU A 422 -3.26 4.66 17.72
N ASN A 423 -4.38 5.37 17.83
CA ASN A 423 -5.09 5.53 19.09
C ASN A 423 -5.71 4.23 19.60
N GLY A 424 -6.23 3.38 18.70
CA GLY A 424 -6.75 2.06 19.03
C GLY A 424 -5.66 1.09 19.46
N LEU A 425 -4.54 1.05 18.74
CA LEU A 425 -3.36 0.28 19.12
C LEU A 425 -2.84 0.70 20.50
N TYR A 426 -2.63 1.99 20.68
CA TYR A 426 -2.17 2.56 21.93
C TYR A 426 -3.10 2.21 23.10
N THR A 427 -4.42 2.37 22.92
CA THR A 427 -5.40 2.08 23.99
C THR A 427 -5.41 0.59 24.32
N THR A 428 -5.36 -0.29 23.31
CA THR A 428 -5.33 -1.75 23.49
C THR A 428 -4.07 -2.19 24.25
N LEU A 429 -2.92 -1.60 23.93
CA LEU A 429 -1.67 -1.84 24.66
C LEU A 429 -1.79 -1.40 26.13
N LYS A 430 -2.31 -0.20 26.41
CA LYS A 430 -2.49 0.30 27.78
C LYS A 430 -3.42 -0.60 28.58
N VAL A 431 -4.56 -0.99 28.02
CA VAL A 431 -5.48 -1.96 28.64
C VAL A 431 -4.75 -3.26 28.97
N THR A 432 -4.01 -3.82 28.01
CA THR A 432 -3.28 -5.08 28.21
C THR A 432 -2.28 -4.99 29.37
N LEU A 433 -1.48 -3.91 29.40
CA LEU A 433 -0.47 -3.73 30.43
C LEU A 433 -1.06 -3.42 31.81
N ASP A 434 -2.08 -2.57 31.87
CA ASP A 434 -2.71 -2.17 33.14
C ASP A 434 -3.45 -3.36 33.78
N ILE A 435 -4.10 -4.21 32.97
CA ILE A 435 -4.66 -5.48 33.43
C ILE A 435 -3.57 -6.42 33.98
N ALA A 436 -2.44 -6.54 33.28
CA ALA A 436 -1.34 -7.39 33.71
C ALA A 436 -0.72 -6.94 35.05
N ASP A 437 -0.74 -5.63 35.31
CA ASP A 437 -0.26 -5.03 36.56
C ASP A 437 -1.35 -4.87 37.64
N GLU A 438 -2.56 -5.36 37.38
CA GLU A 438 -3.73 -5.26 38.27
C GLU A 438 -4.14 -3.81 38.59
N ASP A 439 -3.85 -2.86 37.69
CA ASP A 439 -4.32 -1.48 37.75
C ASP A 439 -5.58 -1.30 36.92
N TYR A 440 -6.72 -1.17 37.59
CA TYR A 440 -8.02 -1.06 36.92
C TYR A 440 -8.55 0.37 36.88
N SER A 441 -7.79 1.36 37.39
CA SER A 441 -8.29 2.72 37.64
C SER A 441 -8.76 3.47 36.39
N LYS A 442 -8.30 3.06 35.20
CA LYS A 442 -8.58 3.70 33.91
C LYS A 442 -9.39 2.84 32.93
N LEU A 443 -9.81 1.63 33.30
CA LEU A 443 -10.50 0.73 32.36
C LEU A 443 -11.79 1.34 31.81
N GLN A 444 -12.54 2.07 32.63
CA GLN A 444 -13.74 2.79 32.20
C GLN A 444 -13.41 3.84 31.12
N GLU A 445 -12.35 4.63 31.31
CA GLU A 445 -11.90 5.64 30.35
C GLU A 445 -11.48 4.99 29.03
N TYR A 446 -10.73 3.89 29.10
CA TYR A 446 -10.34 3.11 27.93
C TYR A 446 -11.54 2.52 27.20
N GLY A 447 -12.53 2.03 27.95
CA GLY A 447 -13.80 1.55 27.40
C GLY A 447 -14.47 2.60 26.52
N TYR A 448 -14.74 3.79 27.07
CA TYR A 448 -15.36 4.87 26.31
C TYR A 448 -14.51 5.34 25.11
N ARG A 449 -13.18 5.36 25.25
CA ARG A 449 -12.27 5.72 24.16
C ARG A 449 -12.34 4.72 23.00
N LEU A 450 -12.38 3.43 23.28
CA LEU A 450 -12.50 2.38 22.26
C LEU A 450 -13.85 2.44 21.54
N ILE A 451 -14.94 2.71 22.26
CA ILE A 451 -16.26 2.94 21.63
C ILE A 451 -16.18 4.12 20.66
N LYS A 452 -15.63 5.26 21.08
CA LYS A 452 -15.44 6.42 20.20
C LYS A 452 -14.59 6.08 18.96
N LEU A 453 -13.53 5.28 19.12
CA LEU A 453 -12.68 4.86 18.00
C LEU A 453 -13.41 3.92 17.03
N SER A 454 -14.31 3.07 17.53
CA SER A 454 -15.14 2.21 16.69
C SER A 454 -16.05 2.99 15.74
N GLU A 455 -16.42 4.23 16.10
CA GLU A 455 -17.23 5.11 15.27
C GLU A 455 -16.42 5.88 14.22
N LEU A 456 -15.08 5.95 14.39
CA LEU A 456 -14.16 6.74 13.55
C LEU A 456 -13.36 5.90 12.53
N THR A 457 -13.42 4.58 12.63
CA THR A 457 -12.61 3.67 11.82
C THR A 457 -13.18 3.57 10.40
N LEU A 458 -12.75 4.50 9.54
CA LEU A 458 -13.33 4.73 8.20
C LEU A 458 -13.08 3.62 7.16
N TYR A 459 -12.23 2.62 7.43
CA TYR A 459 -11.77 1.71 6.36
C TYR A 459 -11.75 0.20 6.70
N GLU A 460 -11.74 -0.21 7.97
CA GLU A 460 -11.69 -1.64 8.33
C GLU A 460 -12.82 -2.03 9.30
N PRO A 461 -13.90 -2.67 8.82
CA PRO A 461 -15.04 -3.10 9.62
C PRO A 461 -14.62 -3.92 10.86
N ARG A 462 -13.62 -4.78 10.73
CA ARG A 462 -13.15 -5.62 11.83
C ARG A 462 -12.48 -4.83 12.95
N ASN A 463 -11.74 -3.77 12.66
CA ASN A 463 -11.15 -2.91 13.68
C ASN A 463 -12.24 -2.16 14.44
N SER A 464 -13.25 -1.68 13.72
CA SER A 464 -14.44 -1.08 14.33
C SER A 464 -15.12 -2.06 15.30
N PHE A 465 -15.37 -3.29 14.84
CA PHE A 465 -15.99 -4.32 15.67
C PHE A 465 -15.13 -4.70 16.88
N ALA A 466 -13.82 -4.89 16.69
CA ALA A 466 -12.88 -5.27 17.76
C ALA A 466 -12.80 -4.20 18.85
N TYR A 467 -12.74 -2.92 18.49
CA TYR A 467 -12.75 -1.81 19.44
C TYR A 467 -14.10 -1.69 20.14
N ALA A 468 -15.21 -1.82 19.42
CA ALA A 468 -16.53 -1.80 20.02
C ALA A 468 -16.70 -2.93 21.05
N LEU A 469 -16.30 -4.13 20.69
CA LEU A 469 -16.34 -5.31 21.54
C LEU A 469 -15.49 -5.13 22.80
N LEU A 470 -14.20 -4.79 22.65
CA LEU A 470 -13.32 -4.58 23.79
C LEU A 470 -13.82 -3.45 24.68
N GLY A 471 -14.25 -2.33 24.09
CA GLY A 471 -14.82 -1.20 24.83
C GLY A 471 -16.06 -1.60 25.64
N ASN A 472 -17.00 -2.32 25.02
CA ASN A 472 -18.20 -2.83 25.67
C ASN A 472 -17.86 -3.82 26.79
N MET A 473 -16.86 -4.69 26.59
CA MET A 473 -16.38 -5.62 27.63
C MET A 473 -15.82 -4.88 28.84
N LEU A 474 -15.00 -3.84 28.63
CA LEU A 474 -14.45 -3.03 29.73
C LEU A 474 -15.55 -2.30 30.51
N LEU A 475 -16.55 -1.74 29.81
CA LEU A 475 -17.69 -1.08 30.46
C LEU A 475 -18.58 -2.08 31.22
N LEU A 476 -18.73 -3.30 30.73
CA LEU A 476 -19.40 -4.39 31.46
C LEU A 476 -18.64 -4.75 32.74
N ILE A 477 -17.31 -4.86 32.65
CA ILE A 477 -16.42 -5.18 33.78
C ILE A 477 -16.47 -4.14 34.89
N GLU A 478 -16.49 -2.86 34.51
CA GLU A 478 -16.58 -1.74 35.45
C GLU A 478 -18.02 -1.49 35.96
N GLY A 479 -19.00 -2.27 35.50
CA GLY A 479 -20.39 -2.18 35.95
C GLY A 479 -21.19 -1.03 35.35
N GLU A 480 -20.65 -0.36 34.33
CA GLU A 480 -21.28 0.74 33.59
C GLU A 480 -22.31 0.23 32.56
N MET A 481 -22.24 -1.06 32.23
CA MET A 481 -23.10 -1.72 31.25
C MET A 481 -23.66 -3.03 31.83
N SER A 482 -24.94 -3.33 31.59
CA SER A 482 -25.52 -4.62 31.95
C SER A 482 -25.16 -5.71 30.93
N LYS A 483 -25.27 -6.99 31.31
CA LYS A 483 -25.04 -8.12 30.38
C LYS A 483 -25.96 -8.06 29.16
N GLU A 484 -27.22 -7.67 29.35
CA GLU A 484 -28.21 -7.54 28.28
C GLU A 484 -27.83 -6.43 27.32
N LYS A 485 -27.41 -5.27 27.86
CA LYS A 485 -26.97 -4.13 27.03
C LYS A 485 -25.68 -4.48 26.28
N PHE A 486 -24.72 -5.15 26.93
CA PHE A 486 -23.50 -5.62 26.28
C PHE A 486 -23.78 -6.47 25.03
N LEU A 487 -24.65 -7.47 25.16
CA LEU A 487 -25.04 -8.33 24.05
C LEU A 487 -25.79 -7.54 22.96
N GLN A 488 -26.68 -6.64 23.36
CA GLN A 488 -27.44 -5.81 22.42
C GLN A 488 -26.53 -4.92 21.58
N GLU A 489 -25.63 -4.16 22.22
CA GLU A 489 -24.72 -3.24 21.54
C GLU A 489 -23.72 -3.99 20.65
N THR A 490 -23.21 -5.14 21.12
CA THR A 490 -22.30 -5.99 20.33
C THR A 490 -22.99 -6.56 19.09
N LYS A 491 -24.22 -7.07 19.22
CA LYS A 491 -25.00 -7.58 18.08
C LYS A 491 -25.38 -6.47 17.12
N ALA A 492 -25.81 -5.32 17.63
CA ALA A 492 -26.13 -4.16 16.80
C ALA A 492 -24.92 -3.71 15.97
N LYS A 493 -23.72 -3.66 16.57
CA LYS A 493 -22.50 -3.31 15.84
C LYS A 493 -22.11 -4.36 14.81
N PHE A 494 -22.27 -5.65 15.12
CA PHE A 494 -22.07 -6.72 14.15
C PHE A 494 -23.04 -6.61 12.98
N GLU A 495 -24.33 -6.41 13.23
CA GLU A 495 -25.37 -6.26 12.21
C GLU A 495 -25.14 -5.02 11.32
N GLU A 496 -24.68 -3.91 11.92
CA GLU A 496 -24.27 -2.70 11.20
C GLU A 496 -23.14 -2.97 10.20
N LEU A 497 -22.14 -3.76 10.62
CA LEU A 497 -20.93 -4.05 9.85
C LEU A 497 -21.05 -5.28 8.96
N LEU A 498 -22.08 -6.12 9.17
CA LEU A 498 -22.32 -7.37 8.45
C LEU A 498 -22.16 -7.27 6.93
N PRO A 499 -22.69 -6.23 6.25
CA PRO A 499 -22.58 -6.11 4.79
C PRO A 499 -21.14 -5.87 4.29
N LEU A 500 -20.21 -5.54 5.19
CA LEU A 500 -18.84 -5.17 4.88
C LEU A 500 -17.83 -6.30 5.13
N PHE A 501 -18.23 -7.39 5.79
CA PHE A 501 -17.38 -8.54 6.07
C PHE A 501 -17.37 -9.58 4.93
N SER A 502 -16.30 -10.37 4.87
CA SER A 502 -16.25 -11.56 4.01
C SER A 502 -17.11 -12.70 4.55
N ALA A 503 -17.61 -13.57 3.68
CA ALA A 503 -18.45 -14.70 4.08
C ALA A 503 -17.76 -15.63 5.10
N SER A 504 -16.45 -15.83 4.99
CA SER A 504 -15.67 -16.62 5.94
C SER A 504 -15.63 -15.96 7.32
N ILE A 505 -15.42 -14.64 7.38
CA ILE A 505 -15.37 -13.86 8.62
C ILE A 505 -16.76 -13.73 9.25
N ILE A 506 -17.81 -13.55 8.45
CA ILE A 506 -19.20 -13.53 8.93
C ILE A 506 -19.50 -14.80 9.73
N SER A 507 -19.23 -15.98 9.16
CA SER A 507 -19.49 -17.24 9.85
C SER A 507 -18.72 -17.35 11.17
N GLU A 508 -17.49 -16.84 11.22
CA GLU A 508 -16.67 -16.84 12.44
C GLU A 508 -17.23 -15.90 13.51
N LEU A 509 -17.60 -14.69 13.12
CA LEU A 509 -18.19 -13.70 14.02
C LEU A 509 -19.56 -14.15 14.54
N GLU A 510 -20.38 -14.80 13.72
CA GLU A 510 -21.67 -15.38 14.14
C GLU A 510 -21.48 -16.46 15.20
N ILE A 511 -20.52 -17.38 15.00
CA ILE A 511 -20.17 -18.40 16.00
C ILE A 511 -19.67 -17.75 17.28
N TYR A 512 -18.80 -16.74 17.16
CA TYR A 512 -18.25 -16.03 18.31
C TYR A 512 -19.34 -15.32 19.12
N ILE A 513 -20.22 -14.56 18.46
CA ILE A 513 -21.34 -13.85 19.10
C ILE A 513 -22.32 -14.85 19.73
N SER A 514 -22.57 -15.99 19.07
CA SER A 514 -23.40 -17.06 19.63
C SER A 514 -22.78 -17.64 20.90
N ASN A 515 -21.48 -17.90 20.93
CA ASN A 515 -20.77 -18.37 22.11
C ASN A 515 -20.77 -17.32 23.24
N LEU A 516 -20.60 -16.03 22.92
CA LEU A 516 -20.72 -14.95 23.90
C LEU A 516 -22.12 -14.89 24.51
N ASP A 517 -23.17 -15.08 23.71
CA ASP A 517 -24.57 -15.13 24.17
C ASP A 517 -24.80 -16.28 25.17
N LEU A 518 -24.26 -17.46 24.90
CA LEU A 518 -24.30 -18.61 25.81
C LEU A 518 -23.60 -18.31 27.14
N ILE A 519 -22.40 -17.73 27.09
CA ILE A 519 -21.61 -17.37 28.28
C ILE A 519 -22.37 -16.38 29.16
N MET A 520 -22.96 -15.34 28.56
CA MET A 520 -23.70 -14.32 29.30
C MET A 520 -24.94 -14.90 29.99
N LYS A 521 -25.49 -16.01 29.49
CA LYS A 521 -26.59 -16.79 30.08
C LYS A 521 -26.11 -17.83 31.11
N GLY A 522 -24.81 -18.01 31.30
CA GLY A 522 -24.23 -19.01 32.20
C GLY A 522 -24.24 -20.43 31.62
N GLU A 523 -24.30 -20.56 30.30
CA GLU A 523 -24.28 -21.85 29.59
C GLU A 523 -22.86 -22.20 29.10
N LEU A 524 -22.60 -23.49 28.85
CA LEU A 524 -21.32 -23.97 28.34
C LEU A 524 -21.13 -23.53 26.87
N ALA A 525 -20.04 -22.80 26.60
CA ALA A 525 -19.59 -22.48 25.25
C ALA A 525 -18.37 -23.32 24.86
N SER A 526 -18.18 -23.55 23.56
CA SER A 526 -16.98 -24.21 23.04
C SER A 526 -16.23 -23.24 22.14
N PHE A 527 -15.09 -22.74 22.62
CA PHE A 527 -14.14 -22.03 21.78
C PHE A 527 -13.14 -23.03 21.20
N ASN A 528 -13.15 -23.22 19.88
CA ASN A 528 -12.01 -23.85 19.23
C ASN A 528 -10.89 -22.82 19.07
N MET A 529 -10.01 -22.74 20.07
CA MET A 529 -8.86 -21.82 20.11
C MET A 529 -7.69 -22.26 19.20
N GLY A 530 -7.79 -23.41 18.52
CA GLY A 530 -6.71 -23.96 17.69
C GLY A 530 -6.27 -23.04 16.53
N ARG A 531 -7.11 -22.08 16.14
CA ARG A 531 -6.79 -21.08 15.11
C ARG A 531 -5.80 -20.00 15.56
N LEU A 532 -5.81 -19.62 16.84
CA LEU A 532 -4.84 -18.65 17.41
C LEU A 532 -3.42 -19.21 17.51
N GLN A 533 -3.26 -20.53 17.35
CA GLN A 533 -1.97 -21.22 17.39
C GLN A 533 -1.38 -21.43 15.99
N SER A 534 -2.05 -20.97 14.94
CA SER A 534 -1.56 -21.10 13.57
C SER A 534 -0.57 -19.98 13.24
N PRO A 535 0.71 -20.28 12.94
CA PRO A 535 1.67 -19.27 12.47
C PRO A 535 1.27 -18.63 11.12
N LYS A 536 0.25 -19.17 10.43
CA LYS A 536 -0.30 -18.60 9.18
C LYS A 536 -1.01 -17.25 9.37
N HIS A 537 -1.21 -16.81 10.61
CA HIS A 537 -1.91 -15.57 10.93
C HIS A 537 -1.05 -14.61 11.77
N TYR A 538 0.28 -14.60 11.55
CA TYR A 538 1.14 -13.60 12.20
C TYR A 538 0.62 -12.19 11.92
N ASP A 539 0.12 -11.55 12.97
CA ASP A 539 -0.33 -10.17 12.97
C ASP A 539 0.32 -9.48 14.17
N PRO A 540 1.21 -8.51 13.95
CA PRO A 540 1.87 -7.81 15.04
C PRO A 540 0.88 -7.08 15.97
N TYR A 541 -0.33 -6.77 15.51
CA TYR A 541 -1.36 -6.15 16.33
C TYR A 541 -2.08 -7.13 17.27
N SER A 542 -2.09 -8.42 16.94
CA SER A 542 -2.61 -9.48 17.80
C SER A 542 -1.71 -9.80 19.01
N ILE A 543 -0.57 -9.11 19.13
CA ILE A 543 0.37 -9.25 20.26
C ILE A 543 -0.24 -8.71 21.57
N PHE A 544 -1.19 -7.77 21.49
CA PHE A 544 -1.79 -7.14 22.67
C PHE A 544 -3.16 -7.74 22.98
N ILE A 545 -3.16 -8.88 23.65
CA ILE A 545 -4.38 -9.56 24.11
C ILE A 545 -4.55 -9.31 25.60
N PRO A 546 -5.50 -8.47 26.03
CA PRO A 546 -5.78 -8.29 27.45
C PRO A 546 -6.35 -9.58 28.06
N GLU A 547 -5.88 -9.94 29.27
CA GLU A 547 -6.37 -11.10 30.05
C GLU A 547 -7.73 -10.82 30.70
N ILE A 548 -8.75 -10.57 29.86
CA ILE A 548 -10.11 -10.19 30.28
C ILE A 548 -10.76 -11.25 31.18
N SER A 549 -10.45 -12.54 30.98
CA SER A 549 -11.02 -13.64 31.75
C SER A 549 -10.70 -13.54 33.23
N LYS A 550 -9.47 -13.16 33.59
CA LYS A 550 -9.03 -13.01 34.97
C LYS A 550 -9.89 -12.01 35.72
N ILE A 551 -10.16 -10.86 35.11
CA ILE A 551 -10.95 -9.79 35.73
C ILE A 551 -12.43 -10.16 35.75
N ALA A 552 -12.94 -10.77 34.69
CA ALA A 552 -14.34 -11.19 34.62
C ALA A 552 -14.70 -12.21 35.72
N GLU A 553 -13.77 -13.11 36.06
CA GLU A 553 -13.89 -14.02 37.21
C GLU A 553 -13.91 -13.26 38.53
N GLU A 554 -12.94 -12.36 38.78
CA GLU A 554 -12.88 -11.53 39.99
C GLU A 554 -14.16 -10.71 40.21
N ARG A 555 -14.78 -10.23 39.13
CA ARG A 555 -16.00 -9.42 39.14
C ARG A 555 -17.29 -10.25 39.09
N ASN A 556 -17.23 -11.57 39.12
CA ASN A 556 -18.38 -12.50 39.03
C ASN A 556 -19.25 -12.30 37.77
N ILE A 557 -18.62 -11.97 36.64
CA ILE A 557 -19.32 -11.76 35.37
C ILE A 557 -19.46 -13.07 34.60
N GLY A 558 -18.48 -13.98 34.75
CA GLY A 558 -18.42 -15.29 34.08
C GLY A 558 -17.10 -15.46 33.31
N GLU A 559 -16.96 -16.54 32.53
CA GLU A 559 -15.81 -16.75 31.64
C GLU A 559 -15.92 -15.85 30.40
N LEU A 560 -15.36 -14.64 30.46
CA LEU A 560 -15.31 -13.74 29.31
C LEU A 560 -13.96 -13.84 28.61
N VAL A 561 -13.96 -14.21 27.34
CA VAL A 561 -12.74 -14.31 26.53
C VAL A 561 -12.78 -13.24 25.44
N TYR A 562 -11.78 -12.36 25.43
CA TYR A 562 -11.53 -11.47 24.29
C TYR A 562 -10.65 -12.19 23.28
N ILE A 563 -11.15 -12.37 22.07
CA ILE A 563 -10.38 -12.90 20.96
C ILE A 563 -10.00 -11.71 20.09
N PRO A 564 -8.69 -11.39 19.97
CA PRO A 564 -8.28 -10.34 19.05
C PRO A 564 -8.66 -10.79 17.65
N PHE A 565 -9.28 -9.87 16.94
CA PHE A 565 -9.46 -9.99 15.51
C PHE A 565 -8.19 -9.43 14.88
N ASN A 566 -7.59 -10.17 13.94
CA ASN A 566 -6.40 -9.70 13.23
C ASN A 566 -6.72 -8.32 12.62
N LEU A 567 -5.98 -7.30 13.05
CA LEU A 567 -6.27 -5.89 12.76
C LEU A 567 -5.83 -5.48 11.35
N GLN A 568 -5.26 -6.40 10.55
CA GLN A 568 -4.82 -6.15 9.17
C GLN A 568 -5.48 -7.06 8.12
N SER A 569 -6.14 -8.15 8.52
CA SER A 569 -6.48 -9.24 7.60
C SER A 569 -7.96 -9.34 7.21
N ASP A 570 -8.69 -8.23 7.18
CA ASP A 570 -10.06 -8.21 6.64
C ASP A 570 -10.10 -8.21 5.10
N TYR A 571 -8.93 -8.38 4.47
CA TYR A 571 -8.79 -8.30 3.03
C TYR A 571 -9.66 -9.32 2.30
N LEU A 572 -10.66 -8.82 1.58
CA LEU A 572 -11.52 -9.58 0.68
C LEU A 572 -10.75 -9.91 -0.61
N ALA A 573 -9.87 -10.90 -0.56
CA ALA A 573 -9.36 -11.57 -1.76
C ALA A 573 -10.19 -12.81 -2.13
N ASP A 574 -10.92 -13.39 -1.18
CA ASP A 574 -11.61 -14.69 -1.30
C ASP A 574 -12.91 -14.69 -2.13
N THR A 575 -13.22 -13.59 -2.83
CA THR A 575 -14.35 -13.58 -3.77
C THR A 575 -13.99 -14.28 -5.07
N ASP A 576 -14.13 -15.61 -5.08
CA ASP A 576 -14.45 -16.34 -6.31
C ASP A 576 -15.90 -15.99 -6.66
N PHE A 577 -16.13 -14.85 -7.32
CA PHE A 577 -17.40 -14.71 -8.04
C PHE A 577 -17.35 -15.74 -9.18
N GLN A 578 -17.95 -16.90 -8.94
CA GLN A 578 -18.67 -17.53 -10.05
C GLN A 578 -19.58 -16.42 -10.56
N LEU A 579 -19.36 -15.96 -11.79
CA LEU A 579 -20.33 -15.15 -12.52
C LEU A 579 -21.67 -15.82 -12.23
N ALA A 580 -22.48 -15.20 -11.37
CA ALA A 580 -23.84 -15.62 -11.24
C ALA A 580 -24.35 -15.61 -12.68
N GLU A 581 -24.88 -16.74 -13.13
CA GLU A 581 -25.74 -16.82 -14.30
C GLU A 581 -26.96 -15.93 -14.02
N ALA A 582 -26.72 -14.62 -13.98
CA ALA A 582 -27.67 -13.53 -13.80
C ALA A 582 -27.77 -12.80 -15.14
N PHE A 583 -27.82 -13.60 -16.21
CA PHE A 583 -28.30 -13.22 -17.53
C PHE A 583 -29.14 -14.32 -18.15
N ASP A 584 -29.81 -15.15 -17.34
CA ASP A 584 -30.98 -15.90 -17.77
C ASP A 584 -32.14 -15.64 -16.79
N ASP A 585 -33.35 -15.54 -17.36
CA ASP A 585 -34.67 -15.39 -16.73
C ASP A 585 -35.36 -14.01 -16.59
N THR A 586 -34.97 -12.95 -17.32
CA THR A 586 -35.92 -11.83 -17.56
C THR A 586 -35.95 -11.20 -18.96
N SER A 587 -35.44 -11.87 -20.00
CA SER A 587 -35.59 -11.40 -21.41
C SER A 587 -36.42 -12.31 -22.32
N SER A 588 -37.13 -13.32 -21.79
CA SER A 588 -37.99 -14.21 -22.58
C SER A 588 -39.43 -13.71 -22.80
N GLU A 589 -39.73 -12.44 -22.49
CA GLU A 589 -41.01 -11.81 -22.87
C GLU A 589 -40.78 -10.45 -23.54
N THR A 590 -40.15 -10.42 -24.73
CA THR A 590 -40.40 -9.34 -25.72
C THR A 590 -39.88 -9.59 -27.14
N THR A 591 -39.42 -10.80 -27.49
CA THR A 591 -38.93 -11.09 -28.86
C THR A 591 -39.80 -12.04 -29.69
N ASP A 592 -40.99 -12.43 -29.21
CA ASP A 592 -41.98 -13.21 -30.00
C ASP A 592 -43.04 -12.34 -30.70
N ALA A 593 -42.77 -11.05 -30.89
CA ALA A 593 -43.62 -10.15 -31.67
C ALA A 593 -42.81 -9.40 -32.73
N ILE A 594 -42.17 -10.14 -33.64
CA ILE A 594 -41.94 -9.83 -35.07
C ILE A 594 -41.21 -11.06 -35.64
N VAL A 595 -41.96 -12.04 -36.16
CA VAL A 595 -41.73 -12.87 -37.37
C VAL A 595 -42.77 -13.98 -37.31
N GLU A 596 -44.01 -13.68 -37.73
CA GLU A 596 -44.93 -14.65 -38.35
C GLU A 596 -46.12 -13.92 -38.97
N GLN A 597 -45.87 -13.18 -40.05
CA GLN A 597 -46.88 -12.96 -41.09
C GLN A 597 -46.21 -13.01 -42.47
N SER A 598 -45.76 -14.20 -42.82
CA SER A 598 -45.63 -14.64 -44.21
C SER A 598 -45.67 -16.17 -44.23
N ASP A 599 -46.87 -16.75 -44.31
CA ASP A 599 -47.29 -17.36 -45.56
C ASP A 599 -48.63 -18.07 -45.46
N SER A 600 -49.31 -18.04 -46.61
CA SER A 600 -50.51 -18.79 -46.99
C SER A 600 -51.85 -18.19 -46.52
N THR A 601 -52.88 -18.01 -47.36
CA THR A 601 -53.08 -18.20 -48.80
C THR A 601 -54.50 -17.70 -49.10
N SER A 602 -54.74 -17.04 -50.24
CA SER A 602 -55.64 -17.52 -51.30
C SER A 602 -56.17 -16.38 -52.22
N ASN A 603 -55.93 -16.59 -53.52
CA ASN A 603 -56.63 -16.17 -54.74
C ASN A 603 -58.04 -15.52 -54.57
N PRO A 604 -58.47 -14.60 -55.46
CA PRO A 604 -58.13 -14.49 -56.89
C PRO A 604 -57.51 -13.17 -57.36
#